data_AF-A0ABD2QWT0-F1
#
_entry.id   AF-A0ABD2QWT0-F1
#
_cell.length_a   1.000
_cell.length_b   1.000
_cell.length_c   1.000
_cell.angle_alpha   90.00
_cell.angle_beta   90.00
_cell.angle_gamma   90.00
#
_symmetry.space_group_name_H-M   'P 1'
#
loop_
_entity.id
_entity.type
_entity.pdbx_description
1 polymer ?
#
loop_
_entity_poly.entity_id
_entity_poly.type
_entity_poly.pdbx_seq_one_letter_code
_entity_poly.pdbx_strand_id
1 'polypeptide(L)'
;MPINNYKGFLRMTGFCKTKIPEEIMAALEPIKDNEEAVKAYGIHLGTEMCKKILATGIKTLHLYTLNMEKSALAILMNLGLIEESKISRPLPWRRPANVFRVKEDVRPIFWANRPKSYISRTTGWDEYPHGRWSNAQNPSYGALTDYQFMRARSRDKKLQEEWAVALNSVEDIYERFKDYCLGKLRSCPWSELDGLQPETKIINEKLGHVNRKGFLTINSQPAVNAEKSDSPSVGWGGPGGYVYQKAYLEFFCSQEKLNTLVEKCKSFPYLTYMAVNKEGNWISNVNQTDVNAVTWGVFPAKEIIQPTVVDPASFMVWKDEAFEIWSRGWAQLYPETDPSRKLLEQVQNSYFLISLVDNDYINGDLFSIFKDI
;
A
#
# COMPACT_ATOMS: atom_id res chain seq x y z
N MET A 1 26.90 16.57 8.72
CA MET A 1 26.23 15.60 9.61
C MET A 1 25.47 16.39 10.66
N PRO A 2 24.13 16.35 10.69
CA PRO A 2 23.34 17.04 11.70
C PRO A 2 23.62 16.49 13.12
N ILE A 3 23.64 17.36 14.12
CA ILE A 3 23.77 16.96 15.52
C ILE A 3 22.40 16.50 16.02
N ASN A 4 22.27 15.20 16.33
CA ASN A 4 20.99 14.60 16.76
C ASN A 4 20.87 14.41 18.27
N ASN A 5 22.01 14.19 18.96
CA ASN A 5 22.14 14.10 20.41
C ASN A 5 23.60 14.35 20.81
N TYR A 6 23.83 14.77 22.04
CA TYR A 6 25.13 15.24 22.52
C TYR A 6 26.20 14.12 22.55
N LYS A 7 25.89 12.99 23.20
CA LYS A 7 26.84 11.87 23.36
C LYS A 7 27.22 11.24 22.01
N GLY A 8 26.24 11.07 21.12
CA GLY A 8 26.44 10.53 19.79
C GLY A 8 27.29 11.45 18.91
N PHE A 9 27.13 12.76 19.04
CA PHE A 9 27.98 13.75 18.39
C PHE A 9 29.44 13.63 18.85
N LEU A 10 29.70 13.69 20.17
CA LEU A 10 31.06 13.53 20.73
C LEU A 10 31.74 12.23 20.29
N ARG A 11 30.98 11.13 20.33
CA ARG A 11 31.48 9.82 19.90
C ARG A 11 31.87 9.82 18.43
N MET A 12 31.02 10.38 17.57
CA MET A 12 31.26 10.41 16.12
C MET A 12 32.44 11.31 15.76
N THR A 13 32.53 12.50 16.36
CA THR A 13 33.67 13.42 16.13
C THR A 13 34.99 12.81 16.61
N GLY A 14 34.97 12.10 17.74
CA GLY A 14 36.11 11.32 18.23
C GLY A 14 36.52 10.21 17.26
N PHE A 15 35.56 9.45 16.73
CA PHE A 15 35.80 8.42 15.71
C PHE A 15 36.38 9.01 14.42
N CYS A 16 35.84 10.13 13.95
CA CYS A 16 36.34 10.87 12.79
C CYS A 16 37.66 11.62 13.06
N LYS A 17 38.21 11.56 14.28
CA LYS A 17 39.43 12.26 14.70
C LYS A 17 39.40 13.76 14.37
N THR A 18 38.22 14.38 14.49
CA THR A 18 37.97 15.77 14.15
C THR A 18 37.81 16.61 15.41
N LYS A 19 38.40 17.82 15.43
CA LYS A 19 38.23 18.77 16.54
C LYS A 19 36.88 19.46 16.44
N ILE A 20 36.17 19.54 17.57
CA ILE A 20 34.94 20.33 17.67
C ILE A 20 35.32 21.79 17.98
N PRO A 21 34.85 22.78 17.20
CA PRO A 21 35.02 24.20 17.54
C PRO A 21 34.49 24.53 18.95
N GLU A 22 35.24 25.34 19.70
CA GLU A 22 34.91 25.68 21.10
C GLU A 22 33.53 26.32 21.22
N GLU A 23 33.17 27.19 20.28
CA GLU A 23 31.85 27.83 20.23
C GLU A 23 30.69 26.82 20.17
N ILE A 24 30.87 25.73 19.42
CA ILE A 24 29.86 24.67 19.30
C ILE A 24 29.76 23.89 20.62
N MET A 25 30.89 23.61 21.28
CA MET A 25 30.88 22.96 22.59
C MET A 25 30.24 23.85 23.66
N ALA A 26 30.58 25.13 23.68
CA ALA A 26 30.03 26.11 24.62
C ALA A 26 28.51 26.26 24.47
N ALA A 27 27.99 26.19 23.24
CA ALA A 27 26.55 26.21 22.99
C ALA A 27 25.84 24.90 23.38
N LEU A 28 26.52 23.75 23.25
CA LEU A 28 25.95 22.44 23.54
C LEU A 28 25.99 22.05 25.02
N GLU A 29 27.02 22.46 25.77
CA GLU A 29 27.23 22.05 27.16
C GLU A 29 26.05 22.39 28.09
N PRO A 30 25.43 23.59 28.02
CA PRO A 30 24.28 23.93 28.87
C PRO A 30 23.01 23.12 28.57
N ILE A 31 22.90 22.60 27.35
CA ILE A 31 21.71 21.87 26.86
C ILE A 31 21.96 20.37 26.72
N LYS A 32 23.11 19.85 27.15
CA LYS A 32 23.56 18.48 26.88
C LYS A 32 22.59 17.39 27.33
N ASP A 33 21.81 17.66 28.38
CA ASP A 33 20.83 16.73 28.96
C ASP A 33 19.40 16.95 28.39
N ASN A 34 19.23 17.91 27.48
CA ASN A 34 17.98 18.18 26.76
C ASN A 34 18.13 17.79 25.28
N GLU A 35 17.66 16.58 24.94
CA GLU A 35 17.79 16.04 23.58
C GLU A 35 17.05 16.87 22.51
N GLU A 36 15.91 17.47 22.86
CA GLU A 36 15.15 18.31 21.94
C GLU A 36 15.90 19.59 21.62
N ALA A 37 16.44 20.25 22.65
CA ALA A 37 17.24 21.46 22.49
C ALA A 37 18.53 21.19 21.68
N VAL A 38 19.24 20.08 21.96
CA VAL A 38 20.44 19.69 21.21
C VAL A 38 20.11 19.45 19.74
N LYS A 39 19.00 18.79 19.45
CA LYS A 39 18.55 18.54 18.07
C LYS A 39 18.16 19.84 17.36
N ALA A 40 17.42 20.72 18.02
CA ALA A 40 17.04 22.02 17.48
C ALA A 40 18.28 22.87 17.14
N TYR A 41 19.26 22.90 18.04
CA TYR A 41 20.56 23.52 17.78
C TYR A 41 21.28 22.88 16.59
N GLY A 42 21.31 21.55 16.51
CA GLY A 42 21.90 20.81 15.41
C GLY A 42 21.27 21.10 14.04
N ILE A 43 19.94 21.26 14.00
CA ILE A 43 19.19 21.67 12.81
C ILE A 43 19.56 23.10 12.41
N HIS A 44 19.58 24.03 13.37
CA HIS A 44 19.93 25.42 13.10
C HIS A 44 21.36 25.54 12.57
N LEU A 45 22.34 24.96 13.26
CA LEU A 45 23.74 24.95 12.86
C LEU A 45 23.92 24.33 11.46
N GLY A 46 23.31 23.17 11.21
CA GLY A 46 23.35 22.51 9.91
C GLY A 46 22.73 23.36 8.79
N THR A 47 21.61 24.03 9.08
CA THR A 47 20.96 24.96 8.15
C THR A 47 21.88 26.12 7.79
N GLU A 48 22.45 26.82 8.77
CA GLU A 48 23.32 27.98 8.52
C GLU A 48 24.62 27.60 7.79
N MET A 49 25.21 26.45 8.13
CA MET A 49 26.35 25.92 7.37
C MET A 49 25.99 25.63 5.92
N CYS A 50 24.86 24.96 5.67
CA CYS A 50 24.41 24.65 4.31
C CYS A 50 24.09 25.93 3.51
N LYS A 51 23.44 26.94 4.12
CA LYS A 51 23.22 28.24 3.48
C LYS A 51 24.52 28.89 3.03
N LYS A 52 25.53 28.93 3.90
CA LYS A 52 26.86 29.48 3.59
C LYS A 52 27.51 28.73 2.42
N ILE A 53 27.45 27.40 2.41
CA ILE A 53 27.99 26.56 1.33
C ILE A 53 27.26 26.82 0.00
N LEU A 54 25.93 26.86 0.00
CA LEU A 54 25.15 27.13 -1.21
C LEU A 54 25.44 28.53 -1.77
N ALA A 55 25.64 29.52 -0.89
CA ALA A 55 25.97 30.89 -1.28
C ALA A 55 27.32 31.04 -1.99
N THR A 56 28.25 30.09 -1.85
CA THR A 56 29.53 30.10 -2.61
C THR A 56 29.39 29.55 -4.03
N GLY A 57 28.18 29.12 -4.45
CA GLY A 57 27.91 28.57 -5.78
C GLY A 57 27.95 27.05 -5.84
N ILE A 58 28.25 26.35 -4.73
CA ILE A 58 28.16 24.89 -4.64
C ILE A 58 26.67 24.49 -4.69
N LYS A 59 26.31 23.57 -5.58
CA LYS A 59 24.91 23.15 -5.83
C LYS A 59 24.50 21.84 -5.15
N THR A 60 25.45 21.14 -4.54
CA THR A 60 25.23 19.78 -4.02
C THR A 60 25.57 19.72 -2.54
N LEU A 61 24.68 19.15 -1.74
CA LEU A 61 24.87 18.89 -0.32
C LEU A 61 24.75 17.39 -0.06
N HIS A 62 25.68 16.82 0.71
CA HIS A 62 25.61 15.43 1.17
C HIS A 62 25.39 15.40 2.69
N LEU A 63 24.21 14.95 3.13
CA LEU A 63 23.85 14.88 4.55
C LEU A 63 23.99 13.45 5.07
N TYR A 64 24.90 13.24 6.02
CA TYR A 64 24.96 12.01 6.81
C TYR A 64 23.78 11.95 7.80
N THR A 65 22.80 11.09 7.51
CA THR A 65 21.55 10.97 8.29
C THR A 65 21.68 10.08 9.53
N LEU A 66 22.63 9.15 9.54
CA LEU A 66 22.79 8.15 10.60
C LEU A 66 21.50 7.34 10.87
N ASN A 67 20.75 7.02 9.81
CA ASN A 67 19.43 6.37 9.86
C ASN A 67 18.37 7.17 10.65
N MET A 68 18.55 8.49 10.76
CA MET A 68 17.58 9.41 11.38
C MET A 68 17.12 10.44 10.35
N GLU A 69 15.81 10.59 10.16
CA GLU A 69 15.25 11.46 9.13
C GLU A 69 15.02 12.92 9.59
N LYS A 70 14.55 13.11 10.84
CA LYS A 70 13.93 14.37 11.30
C LYS A 70 14.82 15.59 11.07
N SER A 71 16.09 15.51 11.48
CA SER A 71 17.01 16.65 11.37
C SER A 71 17.42 16.95 9.94
N ALA A 72 17.58 15.91 9.10
CA ALA A 72 17.91 16.10 7.69
C ALA A 72 16.75 16.75 6.94
N LEU A 73 15.52 16.28 7.17
CA LEU A 73 14.31 16.87 6.57
C LEU A 73 14.13 18.33 6.99
N ALA A 74 14.25 18.62 8.29
CA ALA A 74 14.11 19.99 8.79
C ALA A 74 15.14 20.95 8.17
N ILE A 75 16.40 20.52 8.01
CA ILE A 75 17.42 21.31 7.33
C ILE A 75 17.02 21.57 5.87
N LEU A 76 16.60 20.54 5.13
CA LEU A 76 16.19 20.69 3.73
C LEU A 76 14.98 21.62 3.55
N MET A 77 14.00 21.57 4.47
CA MET A 77 12.85 22.48 4.50
C MET A 77 13.27 23.92 4.81
N ASN A 78 14.13 24.14 5.81
CA ASN A 78 14.62 25.47 6.16
C ASN A 78 15.42 26.13 5.02
N LEU A 79 16.07 25.31 4.18
CA LEU A 79 16.78 25.76 2.99
C LEU A 79 15.85 26.00 1.79
N GLY A 80 14.57 25.66 1.89
CA GLY A 80 13.62 25.71 0.77
C GLY A 80 13.92 24.71 -0.35
N LEU A 81 14.71 23.65 -0.07
CA LEU A 81 15.07 22.64 -1.05
C LEU A 81 14.01 21.55 -1.22
N ILE A 82 13.16 21.37 -0.21
CA ILE A 82 11.98 20.50 -0.25
C ILE A 82 10.78 21.24 0.34
N GLU A 83 9.60 20.96 -0.20
CA GLU A 83 8.33 21.43 0.34
C GLU A 83 7.37 20.24 0.36
N GLU A 84 6.95 19.79 1.55
CA GLU A 84 6.13 18.58 1.69
C GLU A 84 4.82 18.66 0.93
N SER A 85 4.20 19.84 0.90
CA SER A 85 2.96 20.12 0.14
C SER A 85 3.12 19.91 -1.38
N LYS A 86 4.34 19.96 -1.91
CA LYS A 86 4.63 19.79 -3.35
C LYS A 86 5.09 18.38 -3.71
N ILE A 87 5.16 17.46 -2.74
CA ILE A 87 5.50 16.07 -3.01
C ILE A 87 4.27 15.36 -3.58
N SER A 88 4.11 15.41 -4.90
CA SER A 88 3.07 14.64 -5.58
C SER A 88 3.56 13.24 -5.94
N ARG A 89 2.75 12.21 -5.66
CA ARG A 89 3.02 10.88 -6.22
C ARG A 89 2.77 10.89 -7.75
N PRO A 90 3.70 10.37 -8.57
CA PRO A 90 3.53 10.41 -10.04
C PRO A 90 2.46 9.44 -10.54
N LEU A 91 2.21 8.35 -9.81
CA LEU A 91 1.18 7.34 -10.08
C LEU A 91 0.55 6.92 -8.73
N PRO A 92 -0.61 6.22 -8.72
CA PRO A 92 -1.23 5.69 -7.50
C PRO A 92 -0.32 4.73 -6.72
N TRP A 93 0.68 4.14 -7.39
CA TRP A 93 1.69 3.25 -6.83
C TRP A 93 3.11 3.77 -7.06
N ARG A 94 4.04 3.32 -6.22
CA ARG A 94 5.45 3.75 -6.29
C ARG A 94 6.16 3.11 -7.49
N ARG A 95 6.74 3.95 -8.34
CA ARG A 95 7.59 3.48 -9.45
C ARG A 95 8.87 2.82 -8.91
N PRO A 96 9.26 1.64 -9.43
CA PRO A 96 10.55 1.05 -9.13
C PRO A 96 11.71 1.92 -9.64
N ALA A 97 12.85 1.88 -8.96
CA ALA A 97 14.06 2.57 -9.40
C ALA A 97 14.86 1.79 -10.46
N ASN A 98 14.36 0.61 -10.88
CA ASN A 98 15.01 -0.23 -11.88
C ASN A 98 14.92 0.43 -13.27
N VAL A 99 16.06 0.61 -13.93
CA VAL A 99 16.19 1.23 -15.25
C VAL A 99 15.38 0.52 -16.34
N PHE A 100 15.17 -0.80 -16.23
CA PHE A 100 14.38 -1.58 -17.19
C PHE A 100 12.87 -1.34 -17.07
N ARG A 101 12.41 -0.74 -15.95
CA ARG A 101 10.98 -0.50 -15.65
C ARG A 101 10.55 0.95 -15.78
N VAL A 102 11.38 1.81 -16.34
CA VAL A 102 11.13 3.26 -16.38
C VAL A 102 9.84 3.61 -17.13
N LYS A 103 9.46 2.79 -18.13
CA LYS A 103 8.24 2.97 -18.92
C LYS A 103 6.99 2.31 -18.29
N GLU A 104 7.15 1.50 -17.25
CA GLU A 104 6.02 0.83 -16.59
C GLU A 104 5.08 1.88 -15.98
N ASP A 105 3.85 1.93 -16.45
CA ASP A 105 2.85 2.90 -15.96
C ASP A 105 1.44 2.34 -15.76
N VAL A 106 1.23 1.04 -16.00
CA VAL A 106 -0.05 0.35 -15.75
C VAL A 106 0.16 -1.01 -15.06
N ARG A 107 -0.67 -1.30 -14.04
CA ARG A 107 -0.61 -2.56 -13.27
C ARG A 107 -2.00 -3.11 -12.92
N PRO A 108 -2.14 -4.42 -12.67
CA PRO A 108 -3.33 -4.99 -12.06
C PRO A 108 -3.47 -4.54 -10.61
N ILE A 109 -4.69 -4.26 -10.17
CA ILE A 109 -4.98 -3.75 -8.82
C ILE A 109 -4.67 -4.74 -7.69
N PHE A 110 -4.62 -6.03 -7.98
CA PHE A 110 -4.59 -7.11 -6.97
C PHE A 110 -3.36 -7.04 -6.04
N TRP A 111 -2.22 -6.60 -6.55
CA TRP A 111 -1.00 -6.42 -5.75
C TRP A 111 -0.82 -4.98 -5.22
N ALA A 112 -1.85 -4.13 -5.24
CA ALA A 112 -1.76 -2.75 -4.70
C ALA A 112 -1.26 -2.74 -3.25
N ASN A 113 -1.72 -3.70 -2.44
CA ASN A 113 -1.30 -3.89 -1.06
C ASN A 113 -0.03 -4.73 -0.91
N ARG A 114 0.51 -5.31 -1.99
CA ARG A 114 1.70 -6.20 -1.96
C ARG A 114 2.70 -5.85 -3.07
N PRO A 115 3.19 -4.60 -3.13
CA PRO A 115 4.03 -4.15 -4.23
C PRO A 115 5.33 -4.94 -4.35
N LYS A 116 5.93 -5.46 -3.26
CA LYS A 116 7.17 -6.22 -3.36
C LYS A 116 6.94 -7.57 -4.05
N SER A 117 5.84 -8.24 -3.74
CA SER A 117 5.45 -9.49 -4.39
C SER A 117 5.28 -9.30 -5.90
N TYR A 118 4.56 -8.25 -6.31
CA TYR A 118 4.40 -7.94 -7.73
C TYR A 118 5.75 -7.75 -8.44
N ILE A 119 6.67 -6.97 -7.84
CA ILE A 119 8.00 -6.77 -8.41
C ILE A 119 8.75 -8.09 -8.54
N SER A 120 8.77 -8.91 -7.49
CA SER A 120 9.42 -10.22 -7.50
C SER A 120 8.88 -11.11 -8.63
N ARG A 121 7.55 -11.21 -8.76
CA ARG A 121 6.88 -12.05 -9.77
C ARG A 121 7.09 -11.56 -11.20
N THR A 122 7.34 -10.27 -11.39
CA THR A 122 7.52 -9.66 -12.72
C THR A 122 8.98 -9.34 -13.03
N THR A 123 9.94 -9.75 -12.18
CA THR A 123 11.37 -9.38 -12.34
C THR A 123 11.98 -9.94 -13.63
N GLY A 124 11.55 -11.13 -14.05
CA GLY A 124 12.02 -11.78 -15.28
C GLY A 124 11.31 -11.33 -16.56
N TRP A 125 10.55 -10.23 -16.53
CA TRP A 125 9.90 -9.71 -17.73
C TRP A 125 10.88 -8.94 -18.61
N ASP A 126 10.85 -9.23 -19.92
CA ASP A 126 11.65 -8.55 -20.93
C ASP A 126 11.14 -7.12 -21.18
N GLU A 127 9.82 -6.97 -21.28
CA GLU A 127 9.13 -5.69 -21.45
C GLU A 127 8.07 -5.47 -20.35
N TYR A 128 7.81 -4.20 -20.05
CA TYR A 128 6.84 -3.81 -19.02
C TYR A 128 5.70 -3.00 -19.64
N PRO A 129 4.44 -3.24 -19.23
CA PRO A 129 3.27 -2.58 -19.79
C PRO A 129 3.32 -1.04 -19.72
N HIS A 130 2.98 -0.42 -20.84
CA HIS A 130 2.95 1.03 -21.02
C HIS A 130 1.65 1.47 -21.71
N GLY A 131 0.95 2.45 -21.14
CA GLY A 131 -0.30 3.00 -21.65
C GLY A 131 -1.51 2.09 -21.42
N ARG A 132 -1.61 0.97 -22.13
CA ARG A 132 -2.69 -0.03 -21.93
C ARG A 132 -2.11 -1.36 -21.49
N TRP A 133 -2.85 -2.03 -20.60
CA TRP A 133 -2.57 -3.42 -20.29
C TRP A 133 -3.04 -4.30 -21.45
N SER A 134 -2.09 -4.89 -22.20
CA SER A 134 -2.37 -5.72 -23.37
C SER A 134 -1.99 -7.18 -23.14
N ASN A 135 -2.80 -8.10 -23.66
CA ASN A 135 -2.61 -9.56 -23.50
C ASN A 135 -1.37 -10.15 -24.20
N ALA A 136 -0.70 -9.42 -25.10
CA ALA A 136 0.04 -10.08 -26.18
C ALA A 136 1.50 -10.47 -25.89
N GLN A 137 2.16 -9.98 -24.83
CA GLN A 137 3.62 -10.21 -24.67
C GLN A 137 4.12 -10.29 -23.22
N ASN A 138 3.26 -10.40 -22.21
CA ASN A 138 3.75 -10.48 -20.84
C ASN A 138 4.24 -11.91 -20.55
N PRO A 139 5.55 -12.14 -20.33
CA PRO A 139 6.03 -13.44 -19.87
C PRO A 139 5.29 -13.86 -18.61
N SER A 140 5.03 -15.16 -18.48
CA SER A 140 4.31 -15.73 -17.34
C SER A 140 4.87 -15.19 -16.03
N TYR A 141 3.99 -14.74 -15.14
CA TYR A 141 4.38 -14.35 -13.79
C TYR A 141 5.24 -15.45 -13.16
N GLY A 142 6.39 -15.07 -12.59
CA GLY A 142 7.25 -16.01 -11.88
C GLY A 142 6.53 -16.64 -10.69
N ALA A 143 6.96 -17.86 -10.34
CA ALA A 143 6.50 -18.54 -9.13
C ALA A 143 6.90 -17.73 -7.89
N LEU A 144 6.06 -17.80 -6.85
CA LEU A 144 6.34 -17.15 -5.57
C LEU A 144 7.29 -18.03 -4.74
N THR A 145 8.60 -17.97 -4.99
CA THR A 145 9.58 -18.84 -4.31
C THR A 145 10.14 -18.25 -3.00
N ASP A 146 10.07 -16.92 -2.79
CA ASP A 146 10.90 -16.24 -1.78
C ASP A 146 10.12 -15.49 -0.66
N TYR A 147 8.96 -16.00 -0.24
CA TYR A 147 8.10 -15.33 0.75
C TYR A 147 8.82 -14.96 2.06
N GLN A 148 9.74 -15.81 2.51
CA GLN A 148 10.45 -15.66 3.79
C GLN A 148 11.46 -14.52 3.80
N PHE A 149 12.00 -14.13 2.63
CA PHE A 149 13.03 -13.10 2.53
C PHE A 149 12.47 -11.68 2.33
N MET A 150 11.18 -11.55 2.02
CA MET A 150 10.56 -10.25 1.72
C MET A 150 9.92 -9.56 2.93
N ARG A 151 9.70 -10.27 4.04
CA ARG A 151 9.04 -9.76 5.26
C ARG A 151 10.05 -9.21 6.28
N ALA A 152 9.77 -8.03 6.81
CA ALA A 152 10.56 -7.45 7.89
C ALA A 152 10.18 -8.09 9.23
N ARG A 153 11.16 -8.53 10.03
CA ARG A 153 10.94 -9.16 11.34
C ARG A 153 10.04 -8.35 12.29
N SER A 154 10.13 -7.02 12.24
CA SER A 154 9.28 -6.13 13.07
C SER A 154 7.80 -6.24 12.72
N ARG A 155 7.48 -6.49 11.46
CA ARG A 155 6.10 -6.67 11.00
C ARG A 155 5.54 -8.03 11.39
N ASP A 156 6.36 -9.08 11.39
CA ASP A 156 5.94 -10.41 11.85
C ASP A 156 5.53 -10.37 13.33
N LYS A 157 6.28 -9.64 14.16
CA LYS A 157 5.92 -9.43 15.58
C LYS A 157 4.55 -8.75 15.73
N LYS A 158 4.30 -7.70 14.95
CA LYS A 158 3.04 -6.95 15.00
C LYS A 158 1.85 -7.77 14.50
N LEU A 159 2.04 -8.55 13.43
CA LEU A 159 1.05 -9.52 12.95
C LEU A 159 0.73 -10.56 14.04
N GLN A 160 1.75 -11.09 14.72
CA GLN A 160 1.55 -12.01 15.83
C GLN A 160 0.71 -11.37 16.94
N GLU A 161 1.04 -10.15 17.35
CA GLU A 161 0.33 -9.43 18.42
C GLU A 161 -1.12 -9.09 18.05
N GLU A 162 -1.39 -8.69 16.80
CA GLU A 162 -2.71 -8.22 16.37
C GLU A 162 -3.64 -9.34 15.86
N TRP A 163 -3.07 -10.40 15.24
CA TRP A 163 -3.83 -11.41 14.50
C TRP A 163 -3.78 -12.82 15.11
N ALA A 164 -2.85 -13.14 16.02
CA ALA A 164 -2.78 -14.43 16.70
C ALA A 164 -3.64 -14.46 17.98
N VAL A 165 -4.93 -14.18 17.83
CA VAL A 165 -5.93 -14.23 18.91
C VAL A 165 -6.74 -15.53 18.79
N ALA A 166 -7.25 -16.07 19.89
CA ALA A 166 -8.06 -17.29 19.82
C ALA A 166 -9.29 -17.08 18.92
N LEU A 167 -9.47 -17.95 17.92
CA LEU A 167 -10.62 -17.93 17.01
C LEU A 167 -11.50 -19.14 17.32
N ASN A 168 -12.66 -18.89 17.93
CA ASN A 168 -13.61 -19.94 18.32
C ASN A 168 -14.68 -20.16 17.24
N SER A 169 -14.90 -19.16 16.40
CA SER A 169 -15.97 -19.12 15.40
C SER A 169 -15.55 -18.34 14.15
N VAL A 170 -16.28 -18.51 13.06
CA VAL A 170 -16.03 -17.77 11.82
C VAL A 170 -16.29 -16.27 12.03
N GLU A 171 -17.20 -15.93 12.94
CA GLU A 171 -17.51 -14.56 13.35
C GLU A 171 -16.29 -13.85 13.96
N ASP A 172 -15.41 -14.58 14.67
CA ASP A 172 -14.16 -14.01 15.19
C ASP A 172 -13.22 -13.58 14.06
N ILE A 173 -13.21 -14.31 12.94
CA ILE A 173 -12.49 -13.92 11.72
C ILE A 173 -13.08 -12.62 11.17
N TYR A 174 -14.41 -12.52 11.08
CA TYR A 174 -15.10 -11.33 10.56
C TYR A 174 -14.75 -10.09 11.37
N GLU A 175 -14.72 -10.23 12.70
CA GLU A 175 -14.37 -9.16 13.61
C GLU A 175 -12.93 -8.67 13.43
N ARG A 176 -11.96 -9.56 13.11
CA ARG A 176 -10.57 -9.15 12.79
C ARG A 176 -10.49 -8.28 11.53
N PHE A 177 -11.15 -8.70 10.44
CA PHE A 177 -11.16 -7.90 9.22
C PHE A 177 -11.85 -6.54 9.43
N LYS A 178 -12.98 -6.54 10.13
CA LYS A 178 -13.68 -5.30 10.50
C LYS A 178 -12.77 -4.38 11.32
N ASP A 179 -12.12 -4.89 12.36
CA ASP A 179 -11.25 -4.08 13.22
C ASP A 179 -10.04 -3.50 12.45
N TYR A 180 -9.50 -4.23 11.45
CA TYR A 180 -8.51 -3.68 10.52
C TYR A 180 -9.09 -2.53 9.68
N CYS A 181 -10.24 -2.73 9.03
CA CYS A 181 -10.87 -1.71 8.20
C CYS A 181 -11.26 -0.45 9.00
N LEU A 182 -11.60 -0.58 10.29
CA LEU A 182 -11.87 0.54 11.18
C LEU A 182 -10.60 1.19 11.76
N GLY A 183 -9.42 0.71 11.38
CA GLY A 183 -8.12 1.25 11.79
C GLY A 183 -7.70 0.90 13.21
N LYS A 184 -8.37 -0.05 13.86
CA LYS A 184 -8.00 -0.56 15.20
C LYS A 184 -6.79 -1.47 15.12
N LEU A 185 -6.66 -2.23 14.04
CA LEU A 185 -5.45 -3.00 13.71
C LEU A 185 -4.65 -2.20 12.67
N ARG A 186 -3.33 -2.21 12.79
CA ARG A 186 -2.46 -1.49 11.85
C ARG A 186 -1.80 -2.41 10.83
N SER A 187 -1.77 -3.72 11.09
CA SER A 187 -1.24 -4.74 10.17
C SER A 187 -2.36 -5.61 9.58
N CYS A 188 -2.08 -6.22 8.43
CA CYS A 188 -2.96 -7.19 7.78
C CYS A 188 -2.12 -8.26 7.03
N PRO A 189 -2.47 -9.56 7.09
CA PRO A 189 -1.76 -10.63 6.38
C PRO A 189 -1.66 -10.38 4.87
N TRP A 190 -2.70 -9.79 4.27
CA TRP A 190 -2.78 -9.47 2.84
C TRP A 190 -2.14 -8.13 2.45
N SER A 191 -1.65 -7.32 3.40
CA SER A 191 -1.12 -5.99 3.09
C SER A 191 0.26 -5.73 3.65
N GLU A 192 1.20 -5.40 2.77
CA GLU A 192 2.57 -4.93 3.05
C GLU A 192 2.69 -3.50 3.55
N LEU A 193 1.57 -2.77 3.53
CA LEU A 193 1.49 -1.39 3.98
C LEU A 193 1.24 -1.34 5.48
N ASP A 194 1.72 -0.27 6.14
CA ASP A 194 1.43 -0.03 7.56
C ASP A 194 0.22 0.91 7.68
N GLY A 195 -0.87 0.41 8.27
CA GLY A 195 -2.12 1.13 8.43
C GLY A 195 -2.93 1.27 7.14
N LEU A 196 -4.04 2.01 7.26
CA LEU A 196 -4.97 2.28 6.17
C LEU A 196 -4.48 3.41 5.26
N GLN A 197 -4.67 3.24 3.96
CA GLN A 197 -4.39 4.30 3.00
C GLN A 197 -5.39 5.47 3.16
N PRO A 198 -5.00 6.71 2.81
CA PRO A 198 -5.88 7.86 2.91
C PRO A 198 -7.24 7.67 2.22
N GLU A 199 -7.27 7.05 1.05
CA GLU A 199 -8.52 6.78 0.32
C GLU A 199 -9.42 5.76 1.03
N THR A 200 -8.86 4.77 1.74
CA THR A 200 -9.63 3.79 2.50
C THR A 200 -10.42 4.45 3.62
N LYS A 201 -9.90 5.53 4.21
CA LYS A 201 -10.61 6.29 5.25
C LYS A 201 -11.92 6.93 4.77
N ILE A 202 -12.11 7.06 3.47
CA ILE A 202 -13.37 7.57 2.87
C ILE A 202 -14.50 6.53 3.01
N ILE A 203 -14.15 5.24 3.03
CA ILE A 203 -15.10 4.11 2.96
C ILE A 203 -14.95 3.11 4.11
N ASN A 204 -14.13 3.43 5.13
CA ASN A 204 -13.75 2.52 6.21
C ASN A 204 -14.94 1.95 7.01
N GLU A 205 -15.92 2.79 7.34
CA GLU A 205 -17.13 2.36 8.06
C GLU A 205 -17.98 1.41 7.20
N LYS A 206 -18.08 1.70 5.89
CA LYS A 206 -18.79 0.83 4.95
C LYS A 206 -18.09 -0.53 4.82
N LEU A 207 -16.76 -0.53 4.75
CA LEU A 207 -15.95 -1.76 4.77
C LEU A 207 -16.17 -2.55 6.07
N GLY A 208 -16.21 -1.87 7.23
CA GLY A 208 -16.50 -2.52 8.51
C GLY A 208 -17.85 -3.27 8.50
N HIS A 209 -18.88 -2.66 7.92
CA HIS A 209 -20.21 -3.29 7.76
C HIS A 209 -20.17 -4.50 6.83
N VAL A 210 -19.49 -4.38 5.68
CA VAL A 210 -19.31 -5.47 4.70
C VAL A 210 -18.59 -6.67 5.35
N ASN A 211 -17.53 -6.42 6.12
CA ASN A 211 -16.78 -7.47 6.80
C ASN A 211 -17.60 -8.17 7.90
N ARG A 212 -18.40 -7.42 8.67
CA ARG A 212 -19.32 -8.02 9.67
C ARG A 212 -20.34 -8.97 9.04
N LYS A 213 -20.68 -8.74 7.78
CA LYS A 213 -21.58 -9.61 7.00
C LYS A 213 -20.86 -10.80 6.37
N GLY A 214 -19.58 -11.04 6.67
CA GLY A 214 -18.81 -12.19 6.18
C GLY A 214 -18.27 -12.04 4.76
N PHE A 215 -18.15 -10.80 4.27
CA PHE A 215 -17.43 -10.47 3.04
C PHE A 215 -16.07 -9.88 3.40
N LEU A 216 -15.05 -10.74 3.45
CA LEU A 216 -13.75 -10.47 4.07
C LEU A 216 -12.82 -9.71 3.14
N THR A 217 -12.85 -8.38 3.20
CA THR A 217 -12.19 -7.49 2.24
C THR A 217 -10.68 -7.45 2.43
N ILE A 218 -9.94 -7.68 1.35
CA ILE A 218 -8.47 -7.60 1.30
C ILE A 218 -7.95 -6.44 0.44
N ASN A 219 -8.80 -5.86 -0.40
CA ASN A 219 -8.47 -4.72 -1.25
C ASN A 219 -9.73 -3.89 -1.57
N SER A 220 -9.56 -2.57 -1.76
CA SER A 220 -10.67 -1.66 -2.02
C SER A 220 -10.18 -0.31 -2.53
N GLN A 221 -10.97 0.36 -3.38
CA GLN A 221 -10.87 1.79 -3.66
C GLN A 221 -12.26 2.43 -3.78
N PRO A 222 -12.43 3.70 -3.37
CA PRO A 222 -13.70 4.42 -3.53
C PRO A 222 -13.97 4.76 -5.01
N ALA A 223 -15.22 5.12 -5.32
CA ALA A 223 -15.50 5.84 -6.57
C ALA A 223 -14.98 7.28 -6.45
N VAL A 224 -14.35 7.77 -7.51
CA VAL A 224 -13.83 9.14 -7.61
C VAL A 224 -14.22 9.69 -8.97
N ASN A 225 -14.86 10.86 -8.97
CA ASN A 225 -15.31 11.53 -10.17
C ASN A 225 -14.73 12.95 -10.24
N ALA A 226 -13.74 13.14 -11.12
CA ALA A 226 -13.08 14.41 -11.38
C ALA A 226 -12.54 15.10 -10.11
N GLU A 227 -11.87 14.36 -9.24
CA GLU A 227 -11.18 14.93 -8.08
C GLU A 227 -9.86 15.59 -8.52
N LYS A 228 -9.40 16.61 -7.80
CA LYS A 228 -8.16 17.30 -8.15
C LYS A 228 -6.96 16.34 -8.07
N SER A 229 -6.08 16.41 -9.05
CA SER A 229 -4.90 15.53 -9.13
C SER A 229 -3.85 15.76 -8.02
N ASP A 230 -3.95 16.85 -7.28
CA ASP A 230 -3.17 17.17 -6.07
C ASP A 230 -3.96 16.96 -4.77
N SER A 231 -5.13 16.32 -4.84
CA SER A 231 -5.92 15.96 -3.66
C SER A 231 -5.12 15.07 -2.69
N PRO A 232 -5.09 15.37 -1.37
CA PRO A 232 -4.32 14.59 -0.40
C PRO A 232 -4.77 13.14 -0.23
N SER A 233 -6.02 12.81 -0.55
CA SER A 233 -6.59 11.48 -0.36
C SER A 233 -6.34 10.56 -1.56
N VAL A 234 -6.62 11.05 -2.77
CA VAL A 234 -6.65 10.24 -4.00
C VAL A 234 -5.76 10.80 -5.11
N GLY A 235 -5.26 12.03 -5.00
CA GLY A 235 -4.50 12.72 -6.05
C GLY A 235 -3.19 12.02 -6.45
N TRP A 236 -2.84 12.11 -7.73
CA TRP A 236 -1.59 11.68 -8.32
C TRP A 236 -1.37 12.35 -9.69
N GLY A 237 -0.14 12.32 -10.22
CA GLY A 237 0.19 12.80 -11.57
C GLY A 237 0.59 14.28 -11.67
N GLY A 238 0.68 14.97 -10.53
CA GLY A 238 1.04 16.39 -10.43
C GLY A 238 -0.18 17.32 -10.48
N PRO A 239 -0.02 18.61 -10.18
CA PRO A 239 -1.14 19.55 -10.07
C PRO A 239 -1.77 19.90 -11.43
N GLY A 240 -3.01 20.39 -11.38
CA GLY A 240 -3.73 20.94 -12.54
C GLY A 240 -4.52 19.94 -13.39
N GLY A 241 -4.51 18.65 -13.03
CA GLY A 241 -5.32 17.61 -13.66
C GLY A 241 -6.49 17.15 -12.80
N TYR A 242 -7.13 16.08 -13.27
CA TYR A 242 -8.25 15.43 -12.61
C TYR A 242 -8.07 13.92 -12.62
N VAL A 243 -8.41 13.27 -11.50
CA VAL A 243 -8.30 11.82 -11.32
C VAL A 243 -9.67 11.19 -11.14
N TYR A 244 -9.79 9.94 -11.55
CA TYR A 244 -11.03 9.18 -11.59
C TYR A 244 -10.78 7.75 -11.12
N GLN A 245 -11.76 7.18 -10.42
CA GLN A 245 -11.73 5.80 -9.94
C GLN A 245 -13.13 5.18 -10.05
N LYS A 246 -13.20 3.94 -10.55
CA LYS A 246 -14.36 3.06 -10.34
C LYS A 246 -14.30 2.49 -8.92
N ALA A 247 -15.44 2.37 -8.25
CA ALA A 247 -15.47 1.69 -6.96
C ALA A 247 -15.11 0.22 -7.14
N TYR A 248 -14.30 -0.30 -6.23
CA TYR A 248 -13.77 -1.66 -6.28
C TYR A 248 -13.75 -2.28 -4.89
N LEU A 249 -14.15 -3.55 -4.80
CA LEU A 249 -13.91 -4.39 -3.64
C LEU A 249 -13.32 -5.74 -4.06
N GLU A 250 -12.39 -6.22 -3.26
CA GLU A 250 -11.86 -7.58 -3.33
C GLU A 250 -12.00 -8.26 -1.98
N PHE A 251 -12.63 -9.43 -1.93
CA PHE A 251 -12.94 -10.09 -0.67
C PHE A 251 -13.07 -11.61 -0.80
N PHE A 252 -12.95 -12.30 0.34
CA PHE A 252 -13.34 -13.69 0.48
C PHE A 252 -14.76 -13.82 1.02
N CYS A 253 -15.55 -14.77 0.52
CA CYS A 253 -16.83 -15.15 1.15
C CYS A 253 -17.18 -16.63 0.91
N SER A 254 -18.14 -17.13 1.69
CA SER A 254 -18.67 -18.49 1.50
C SER A 254 -19.43 -18.62 0.17
N GLN A 255 -19.59 -19.85 -0.30
CA GLN A 255 -20.39 -20.16 -1.50
C GLN A 255 -21.83 -19.63 -1.41
N GLU A 256 -22.48 -19.75 -0.26
CA GLU A 256 -23.85 -19.26 -0.04
C GLU A 256 -23.95 -17.74 -0.24
N LYS A 257 -22.99 -17.00 0.34
CA LYS A 257 -22.91 -15.54 0.18
C LYS A 257 -22.59 -15.15 -1.26
N LEU A 258 -21.73 -15.91 -1.94
CA LEU A 258 -21.43 -15.70 -3.36
C LEU A 258 -22.70 -15.88 -4.21
N ASN A 259 -23.46 -16.94 -3.99
CA ASN A 259 -24.69 -17.19 -4.74
C ASN A 259 -25.69 -16.04 -4.57
N THR A 260 -25.85 -15.58 -3.32
CA THR A 260 -26.73 -14.44 -3.01
C THR A 260 -26.26 -13.15 -3.68
N LEU A 261 -24.94 -12.89 -3.67
CA LEU A 261 -24.35 -11.73 -4.32
C LEU A 261 -24.56 -11.77 -5.84
N VAL A 262 -24.28 -12.91 -6.48
CA VAL A 262 -24.44 -13.11 -7.93
C VAL A 262 -25.88 -12.90 -8.36
N GLU A 263 -26.85 -13.41 -7.60
CA GLU A 263 -28.27 -13.20 -7.89
C GLU A 263 -28.63 -11.72 -7.86
N LYS A 264 -28.13 -10.98 -6.85
CA LYS A 264 -28.37 -9.52 -6.78
C LYS A 264 -27.69 -8.75 -7.90
N CYS A 265 -26.47 -9.12 -8.29
CA CYS A 265 -25.75 -8.47 -9.39
C CYS A 265 -26.57 -8.47 -10.70
N LYS A 266 -27.49 -9.42 -10.91
CA LYS A 266 -28.38 -9.42 -12.09
C LYS A 266 -29.27 -8.17 -12.18
N SER A 267 -29.60 -7.55 -11.05
CA SER A 267 -30.37 -6.31 -10.99
C SER A 267 -29.52 -5.05 -11.22
N PHE A 268 -28.19 -5.19 -11.28
CA PHE A 268 -27.23 -4.10 -11.41
C PHE A 268 -26.32 -4.32 -12.62
N PRO A 269 -26.76 -3.95 -13.84
CA PRO A 269 -26.06 -4.27 -15.09
C PRO A 269 -24.67 -3.62 -15.22
N TYR A 270 -24.39 -2.59 -14.41
CA TYR A 270 -23.10 -1.91 -14.35
C TYR A 270 -22.09 -2.58 -13.41
N LEU A 271 -22.49 -3.58 -12.61
CA LEU A 271 -21.57 -4.34 -11.77
C LEU A 271 -20.90 -5.45 -12.56
N THR A 272 -19.58 -5.51 -12.49
CA THR A 272 -18.79 -6.63 -13.03
C THR A 272 -18.09 -7.37 -11.91
N TYR A 273 -18.16 -8.70 -11.91
CA TYR A 273 -17.53 -9.53 -10.90
C TYR A 273 -16.81 -10.73 -11.52
N MET A 274 -15.77 -11.19 -10.82
CA MET A 274 -15.11 -12.46 -11.06
C MET A 274 -14.85 -13.13 -9.71
N ALA A 275 -15.20 -14.41 -9.61
CA ALA A 275 -15.05 -15.20 -8.41
C ALA A 275 -14.30 -16.50 -8.74
N VAL A 276 -13.36 -16.86 -7.87
CA VAL A 276 -12.57 -18.09 -8.02
C VAL A 276 -12.30 -18.72 -6.67
N ASN A 277 -12.44 -20.04 -6.56
CA ASN A 277 -12.02 -20.77 -5.35
C ASN A 277 -10.58 -21.29 -5.48
N LYS A 278 -10.10 -21.97 -4.43
CA LYS A 278 -8.74 -22.53 -4.37
C LYS A 278 -8.47 -23.52 -5.51
N GLU A 279 -9.45 -24.35 -5.86
CA GLU A 279 -9.38 -25.35 -6.93
C GLU A 279 -9.41 -24.73 -8.33
N GLY A 280 -9.76 -23.45 -8.46
CA GLY A 280 -9.84 -22.75 -9.74
C GLY A 280 -11.23 -22.73 -10.38
N ASN A 281 -12.28 -23.13 -9.65
CA ASN A 281 -13.66 -23.01 -10.13
C ASN A 281 -14.03 -21.54 -10.29
N TRP A 282 -14.36 -21.15 -11.53
CA TRP A 282 -14.56 -19.77 -11.95
C TRP A 282 -16.03 -19.43 -12.15
N ILE A 283 -16.48 -18.31 -11.59
CA ILE A 283 -17.84 -17.76 -11.78
C ILE A 283 -17.71 -16.25 -12.07
N SER A 284 -18.24 -15.77 -13.19
CA SER A 284 -18.09 -14.38 -13.60
C SER A 284 -19.17 -13.93 -14.58
N ASN A 285 -19.38 -12.62 -14.69
CA ASN A 285 -20.14 -11.98 -15.75
C ASN A 285 -19.26 -11.19 -16.75
N VAL A 286 -17.95 -11.40 -16.74
CA VAL A 286 -16.99 -10.84 -17.71
C VAL A 286 -16.20 -11.94 -18.43
N ASN A 287 -15.69 -11.66 -19.63
CA ASN A 287 -14.84 -12.61 -20.34
C ASN A 287 -13.43 -12.63 -19.75
N GLN A 288 -12.71 -13.74 -19.95
CA GLN A 288 -11.33 -13.88 -19.46
C GLN A 288 -10.32 -12.93 -20.12
N THR A 289 -10.70 -12.27 -21.21
CA THR A 289 -9.88 -11.29 -21.93
C THR A 289 -10.25 -9.84 -21.63
N ASP A 290 -11.31 -9.61 -20.84
CA ASP A 290 -11.85 -8.27 -20.61
C ASP A 290 -11.06 -7.55 -19.53
N VAL A 291 -10.10 -6.74 -19.98
CA VAL A 291 -9.32 -5.86 -19.10
C VAL A 291 -10.12 -4.59 -18.81
N ASN A 292 -10.41 -4.33 -17.54
CA ASN A 292 -11.20 -3.19 -17.10
C ASN A 292 -10.33 -2.12 -16.43
N ALA A 293 -10.23 -0.92 -17.01
CA ALA A 293 -9.57 0.21 -16.36
C ALA A 293 -10.40 0.73 -15.19
N VAL A 294 -9.78 0.82 -14.01
CA VAL A 294 -10.45 1.21 -12.77
C VAL A 294 -9.90 2.50 -12.15
N THR A 295 -8.74 2.97 -12.59
CA THR A 295 -8.18 4.27 -12.19
C THR A 295 -7.53 4.93 -13.40
N TRP A 296 -7.87 6.20 -13.65
CA TRP A 296 -7.28 7.00 -14.72
C TRP A 296 -7.21 8.48 -14.35
N GLY A 297 -6.41 9.23 -15.12
CA GLY A 297 -6.20 10.65 -14.92
C GLY A 297 -6.09 11.41 -16.24
N VAL A 298 -6.63 12.63 -16.23
CA VAL A 298 -6.58 13.58 -17.34
C VAL A 298 -5.79 14.80 -16.88
N PHE A 299 -4.74 15.14 -17.62
CA PHE A 299 -3.77 16.17 -17.23
C PHE A 299 -3.57 17.19 -18.35
N PRO A 300 -3.24 18.46 -18.03
CA PRO A 300 -2.96 19.47 -19.04
C PRO A 300 -1.85 19.04 -19.99
N ALA A 301 -2.11 19.15 -21.30
CA ALA A 301 -1.15 18.86 -22.38
C ALA A 301 -0.51 17.45 -22.32
N LYS A 302 -1.26 16.44 -21.85
CA LYS A 302 -0.85 15.03 -21.82
C LYS A 302 -1.97 14.13 -22.31
N GLU A 303 -1.61 12.97 -22.84
CA GLU A 303 -2.56 11.88 -23.07
C GLU A 303 -3.09 11.33 -21.73
N ILE A 304 -4.19 10.58 -21.81
CA ILE A 304 -4.81 9.92 -20.65
C ILE A 304 -3.86 8.86 -20.10
N ILE A 305 -3.69 8.85 -18.78
CA ILE A 305 -2.93 7.81 -18.06
C ILE A 305 -3.93 6.94 -17.30
N GLN A 306 -3.86 5.62 -17.46
CA GLN A 306 -4.75 4.65 -16.80
C GLN A 306 -3.96 3.59 -16.03
N PRO A 307 -3.43 3.93 -14.84
CA PRO A 307 -2.37 3.15 -14.21
C PRO A 307 -2.83 1.90 -13.47
N THR A 308 -4.14 1.69 -13.36
CA THR A 308 -4.70 0.57 -12.60
C THR A 308 -5.82 -0.09 -13.39
N VAL A 309 -5.72 -1.41 -13.55
CA VAL A 309 -6.70 -2.26 -14.23
C VAL A 309 -7.13 -3.44 -13.36
N VAL A 310 -8.27 -4.02 -13.69
CA VAL A 310 -8.71 -5.35 -13.28
C VAL A 310 -8.58 -6.25 -14.49
N ASP A 311 -7.73 -7.28 -14.38
CA ASP A 311 -7.40 -8.21 -15.46
C ASP A 311 -7.67 -9.66 -15.03
N PRO A 312 -8.57 -10.41 -15.69
CA PRO A 312 -8.90 -11.79 -15.30
C PRO A 312 -7.70 -12.74 -15.31
N ALA A 313 -6.77 -12.60 -16.26
CA ALA A 313 -5.59 -13.46 -16.34
C ALA A 313 -4.67 -13.24 -15.14
N SER A 314 -4.41 -11.97 -14.80
CA SER A 314 -3.65 -11.62 -13.58
C SER A 314 -4.37 -12.03 -12.30
N PHE A 315 -5.71 -12.00 -12.26
CA PHE A 315 -6.49 -12.44 -11.10
C PHE A 315 -6.30 -13.94 -10.83
N MET A 316 -6.24 -14.77 -11.87
CA MET A 316 -5.97 -16.21 -11.74
C MET A 316 -4.58 -16.52 -11.19
N VAL A 317 -3.59 -15.66 -11.45
CA VAL A 317 -2.25 -15.79 -10.88
C VAL A 317 -2.22 -15.28 -9.44
N TRP A 318 -2.91 -14.18 -9.18
CA TRP A 318 -3.01 -13.60 -7.84
C TRP A 318 -3.71 -14.53 -6.85
N LYS A 319 -4.75 -15.26 -7.29
CA LYS A 319 -5.55 -16.14 -6.42
C LYS A 319 -4.65 -17.08 -5.61
N ASP A 320 -3.61 -17.64 -6.21
CA ASP A 320 -2.75 -18.62 -5.55
C ASP A 320 -2.05 -18.01 -4.34
N GLU A 321 -1.51 -16.80 -4.50
CA GLU A 321 -0.91 -16.05 -3.41
C GLU A 321 -1.96 -15.61 -2.38
N ALA A 322 -3.12 -15.12 -2.84
CA ALA A 322 -4.21 -14.67 -1.98
C ALA A 322 -4.71 -15.79 -1.05
N PHE A 323 -4.88 -17.00 -1.60
CA PHE A 323 -5.25 -18.18 -0.82
C PHE A 323 -4.10 -18.65 0.06
N GLU A 324 -2.86 -18.69 -0.42
CA GLU A 324 -1.69 -19.10 0.37
C GLU A 324 -1.46 -18.21 1.61
N ILE A 325 -1.84 -16.93 1.56
CA ILE A 325 -1.77 -16.03 2.73
C ILE A 325 -2.65 -16.50 3.89
N TRP A 326 -3.75 -17.22 3.66
CA TRP A 326 -4.51 -17.83 4.76
C TRP A 326 -3.65 -18.77 5.59
N SER A 327 -2.89 -19.65 4.93
CA SER A 327 -2.05 -20.64 5.61
C SER A 327 -0.70 -20.06 6.04
N ARG A 328 0.09 -19.54 5.10
CA ARG A 328 1.45 -19.01 5.34
C ARG A 328 1.49 -17.56 5.81
N GLY A 329 0.35 -16.88 5.86
CA GLY A 329 0.28 -15.52 6.41
C GLY A 329 -0.29 -15.53 7.83
N TRP A 330 -1.45 -16.15 8.01
CA TRP A 330 -2.23 -16.07 9.25
C TRP A 330 -2.22 -17.38 10.05
N ALA A 331 -2.53 -18.53 9.44
CA ALA A 331 -2.64 -19.79 10.17
C ALA A 331 -1.30 -20.24 10.79
N GLN A 332 -0.18 -19.93 10.14
CA GLN A 332 1.17 -20.18 10.67
C GLN A 332 1.51 -19.41 11.95
N LEU A 333 0.72 -18.39 12.33
CA LEU A 333 0.90 -17.66 13.59
C LEU A 333 0.48 -18.51 14.80
N TYR A 334 -0.24 -19.61 14.55
CA TYR A 334 -0.71 -20.55 15.58
C TYR A 334 0.08 -21.86 15.54
N PRO A 335 0.24 -22.54 16.69
CA PRO A 335 0.73 -23.92 16.74
C PRO A 335 -0.09 -24.86 15.85
N GLU A 336 0.53 -25.93 15.36
CA GLU A 336 -0.14 -26.90 14.46
C GLU A 336 -1.39 -27.55 15.07
N THR A 337 -1.43 -27.71 16.39
CA THR A 337 -2.54 -28.33 17.12
C THR A 337 -3.65 -27.35 17.49
N ASP A 338 -3.48 -26.04 17.24
CA ASP A 338 -4.43 -25.01 17.65
C ASP A 338 -5.75 -25.08 16.84
N PRO A 339 -6.92 -25.05 17.49
CA PRO A 339 -8.22 -25.02 16.81
C PRO A 339 -8.38 -23.84 15.83
N SER A 340 -7.79 -22.68 16.16
CA SER A 340 -7.85 -21.46 15.34
C SER A 340 -7.21 -21.70 13.98
N ARG A 341 -6.11 -22.48 13.94
CA ARG A 341 -5.44 -22.88 12.70
C ARG A 341 -6.35 -23.71 11.80
N LYS A 342 -7.00 -24.73 12.37
CA LYS A 342 -7.94 -25.60 11.64
C LYS A 342 -9.12 -24.80 11.09
N LEU A 343 -9.63 -23.84 11.84
CA LEU A 343 -10.71 -22.96 11.39
C LEU A 343 -10.29 -22.12 10.17
N LEU A 344 -9.09 -21.51 10.21
CA LEU A 344 -8.56 -20.75 9.08
C LEU A 344 -8.37 -21.63 7.83
N GLU A 345 -7.88 -22.86 8.00
CA GLU A 345 -7.74 -23.83 6.90
C GLU A 345 -9.10 -24.25 6.33
N GLN A 346 -10.13 -24.43 7.17
CA GLN A 346 -11.49 -24.71 6.72
C GLN A 346 -12.08 -23.56 5.90
N VAL A 347 -11.91 -22.31 6.36
CA VAL A 347 -12.33 -21.11 5.62
C VAL A 347 -11.59 -21.02 4.27
N GLN A 348 -10.26 -21.19 4.26
CA GLN A 348 -9.46 -21.18 3.04
C GLN A 348 -9.97 -22.18 2.00
N ASN A 349 -10.36 -23.39 2.41
CA ASN A 349 -10.76 -24.47 1.50
C ASN A 349 -12.22 -24.35 1.02
N SER A 350 -13.07 -23.55 1.69
CA SER A 350 -14.50 -23.46 1.37
C SER A 350 -14.91 -22.12 0.75
N TYR A 351 -14.05 -21.11 0.82
CA TYR A 351 -14.38 -19.75 0.37
C TYR A 351 -13.95 -19.50 -1.07
N PHE A 352 -14.62 -18.53 -1.68
CA PHE A 352 -14.22 -17.94 -2.95
C PHE A 352 -13.50 -16.63 -2.70
N LEU A 353 -12.58 -16.27 -3.59
CA LEU A 353 -12.04 -14.93 -3.74
C LEU A 353 -12.82 -14.21 -4.84
N ILE A 354 -13.28 -12.99 -4.57
CA ILE A 354 -14.14 -12.21 -5.46
C ILE A 354 -13.49 -10.86 -5.72
N SER A 355 -13.48 -10.44 -6.97
CA SER A 355 -13.22 -9.07 -7.42
C SER A 355 -14.52 -8.49 -7.97
N LEU A 356 -14.97 -7.35 -7.42
CA LEU A 356 -16.22 -6.67 -7.75
C LEU A 356 -15.93 -5.20 -8.11
N VAL A 357 -16.38 -4.77 -9.28
CA VAL A 357 -16.21 -3.40 -9.80
C VAL A 357 -17.57 -2.81 -10.13
N ASP A 358 -17.79 -1.57 -9.71
CA ASP A 358 -18.92 -0.75 -10.16
C ASP A 358 -18.49 0.16 -11.30
N ASN A 359 -19.03 -0.09 -12.49
CA ASN A 359 -18.68 0.67 -13.69
C ASN A 359 -19.37 2.04 -13.78
N ASP A 360 -20.42 2.29 -12.99
CA ASP A 360 -21.02 3.61 -12.85
C ASP A 360 -20.25 4.43 -11.80
N TYR A 361 -19.06 4.91 -12.17
CA TYR A 361 -18.23 5.73 -11.30
C TYR A 361 -18.81 7.13 -11.01
N ILE A 362 -19.91 7.51 -11.67
CA ILE A 362 -20.56 8.82 -11.49
C ILE A 362 -21.64 8.73 -10.43
N ASN A 363 -22.56 7.75 -10.53
CA ASN A 363 -23.74 7.64 -9.65
C ASN A 363 -23.83 6.30 -8.90
N GLY A 364 -22.92 5.37 -9.13
CA GLY A 364 -22.94 4.05 -8.52
C GLY A 364 -22.74 4.08 -7.01
N ASP A 365 -23.41 3.15 -6.32
CA ASP A 365 -23.19 2.85 -4.90
C ASP A 365 -22.93 1.35 -4.75
N LEU A 366 -21.69 0.94 -4.99
CA LEU A 366 -21.25 -0.45 -4.84
C LEU A 366 -21.66 -1.04 -3.48
N PHE A 367 -21.70 -0.25 -2.41
CA PHE A 367 -22.03 -0.73 -1.07
C PHE A 367 -23.52 -1.03 -0.86
N SER A 368 -24.40 -0.52 -1.72
CA SER A 368 -25.84 -0.75 -1.64
C SER A 368 -26.19 -2.23 -1.77
N ILE A 369 -25.47 -3.00 -2.61
CA ILE A 369 -25.71 -4.43 -2.80
C ILE A 369 -25.56 -5.24 -1.51
N PHE A 370 -24.73 -4.77 -0.58
CA PHE A 370 -24.48 -5.41 0.71
C PHE A 370 -25.46 -4.98 1.80
N LYS A 371 -26.35 -4.01 1.59
CA LYS A 371 -27.31 -3.59 2.64
C LYS A 371 -28.33 -4.68 2.93
N ASP A 372 -28.80 -5.37 1.91
CA ASP A 372 -29.88 -6.36 2.02
C ASP A 372 -29.38 -7.82 1.93
N ILE A 373 -28.06 -8.05 1.89
CA ILE A 373 -27.43 -9.38 2.08
C ILE A 373 -26.96 -9.47 3.52
#